data_AF-A0A6A4L475-F1
#
_entry.id   AF-A0A6A4L475-F1
#
_cell.length_a   1.000
_cell.length_b   1.000
_cell.length_c   1.000
_cell.angle_alpha   90.00
_cell.angle_beta   90.00
_cell.angle_gamma   90.00
#
_symmetry.space_group_name_H-M   'P 1'
#
loop_
_entity.id
_entity.type
_entity.pdbx_description
1 polymer ?
#
loop_
_entity_poly.entity_id
_entity_poly.type
_entity_poly.pdbx_seq_one_letter_code
_entity_poly.pdbx_strand_id
1 'polypeptide(L)'
;MGDQTSQVHFETCTILDYTFYFTVMLLSAKPTLPANFEENTWATLKSAISAIFLKQPDPCDLEKLYQAVNDLCLHKMGGSLYQRIEKECEAHISGALQSLVGQSEDLVVFLSLVEKCWQDFCDQMLMIRGIALYLDRTYVKQVPSTRSLWDMGLQLFRKHLSLAGEVEHKTVFGLLKMIESERPILGEAIDRTLLNHLLKMFTALGIYSESFEKPFLERTSEFYAAEGVKYMQQSDVPDYLKHVEIRLHEEHERCVIYLDANTRKPLVATAERQLLERHISAILDKGFVMLMDGNRIEDLQRVYLLFSRVNAVESLRQALSSYIRKTGQGIVMDEEKDKDMVSCLLEFKASLDTIWEESFTKNEAFCNTIKDAFEHLINFRQNRPAELIAKFLDERLRAGNKGTSEEELEGTLDKVLVLFRFIQGKDVFEAFYKKDLAKRLLLGKTASIDAEKSMISKVKEAPPLGI
;
A
#
# COMPACT_ATOMS: atom_id res chain seq x y z
N MET A 1 -92.11 -19.30 2.93
CA MET A 1 -92.59 -17.92 3.16
C MET A 1 -91.59 -17.22 4.05
N GLY A 2 -90.99 -16.16 3.53
CA GLY A 2 -89.89 -15.43 4.15
C GLY A 2 -89.21 -14.60 3.09
N ASP A 3 -89.92 -13.58 2.61
CA ASP A 3 -89.40 -12.52 1.74
C ASP A 3 -88.15 -11.90 2.37
N GLN A 4 -87.04 -11.85 1.63
CA GLN A 4 -86.03 -10.82 1.82
C GLN A 4 -85.91 -10.00 0.54
N THR A 5 -86.34 -8.77 0.70
CA THR A 5 -86.47 -7.71 -0.29
C THR A 5 -85.08 -7.33 -0.81
N SER A 6 -84.84 -7.53 -2.11
CA SER A 6 -83.64 -6.99 -2.78
C SER A 6 -83.73 -5.46 -2.81
N GLN A 7 -82.89 -4.79 -2.04
CA GLN A 7 -82.80 -3.33 -2.03
C GLN A 7 -81.93 -2.89 -3.23
N VAL A 8 -82.57 -2.34 -4.26
CA VAL A 8 -81.88 -1.76 -5.41
C VAL A 8 -81.44 -0.34 -5.04
N HIS A 9 -80.14 -0.10 -4.94
CA HIS A 9 -79.61 1.26 -4.79
C HIS A 9 -79.48 1.90 -6.18
N PHE A 10 -80.27 2.96 -6.41
CA PHE A 10 -80.07 3.86 -7.55
C PHE A 10 -79.27 5.07 -7.08
N GLU A 11 -78.04 5.22 -7.56
CA GLU A 11 -77.33 6.50 -7.48
C GLU A 11 -77.59 7.28 -8.76
N THR A 12 -78.29 8.41 -8.64
CA THR A 12 -78.51 9.36 -9.73
C THR A 12 -77.42 10.42 -9.72
N CYS A 13 -76.60 10.48 -10.77
CA CYS A 13 -75.72 11.62 -11.03
C CYS A 13 -76.24 12.36 -12.27
N THR A 14 -76.74 13.58 -12.09
CA THR A 14 -77.23 14.44 -13.17
C THR A 14 -76.12 15.35 -13.68
N ILE A 15 -75.67 15.10 -14.91
CA ILE A 15 -74.94 16.08 -15.73
C ILE A 15 -75.56 16.03 -17.13
N LEU A 16 -76.16 17.15 -17.55
CA LEU A 16 -76.68 17.45 -18.91
C LEU A 16 -77.66 16.41 -19.51
N ASP A 17 -78.95 16.56 -19.23
CA ASP A 17 -80.13 16.05 -19.98
C ASP A 17 -80.10 14.64 -20.60
N TYR A 18 -79.29 13.72 -20.08
CA TYR A 18 -79.35 12.28 -20.37
C TYR A 18 -79.14 11.46 -19.09
N THR A 19 -80.17 10.74 -18.66
CA THR A 19 -80.08 9.79 -17.55
C THR A 19 -79.43 8.49 -18.04
N PHE A 20 -78.17 8.24 -17.69
CA PHE A 20 -77.53 6.94 -17.88
C PHE A 20 -77.80 6.04 -16.67
N TYR A 21 -78.50 4.92 -16.88
CA TYR A 21 -78.65 3.87 -15.87
C TYR A 21 -77.41 2.97 -15.88
N PHE A 22 -76.51 3.11 -14.90
CA PHE A 22 -75.47 2.10 -14.66
C PHE A 22 -76.10 0.92 -13.93
N THR A 23 -76.21 -0.22 -14.61
CA THR A 23 -76.59 -1.49 -13.99
C THR A 23 -75.33 -2.18 -13.52
N VAL A 24 -75.01 -2.12 -12.22
CA VAL A 24 -73.95 -2.96 -11.64
C VAL A 24 -74.52 -4.37 -11.47
N MET A 25 -74.25 -5.24 -12.44
CA MET A 25 -74.50 -6.68 -12.26
C MET A 25 -73.48 -7.23 -11.27
N LEU A 26 -73.93 -7.56 -10.06
CA LEU A 26 -73.19 -8.42 -9.13
C LEU A 26 -73.05 -9.82 -9.76
N LEU A 27 -71.88 -10.10 -10.35
CA LEU A 27 -71.49 -11.44 -10.79
C LEU A 27 -71.56 -12.39 -9.58
N SER A 28 -72.48 -13.35 -9.60
CA SER A 28 -72.73 -14.27 -8.46
C SER A 28 -71.71 -15.40 -8.32
N ALA A 29 -70.57 -15.33 -9.01
CA ALA A 29 -69.47 -16.28 -8.92
C ALA A 29 -68.16 -15.52 -8.75
N LYS A 30 -67.34 -15.91 -7.76
CA LYS A 30 -65.97 -15.41 -7.63
C LYS A 30 -65.26 -15.67 -8.97
N PRO A 31 -64.64 -14.67 -9.62
CA PRO A 31 -63.88 -14.91 -10.83
C PRO A 31 -62.78 -15.94 -10.52
N THR A 32 -62.91 -17.13 -11.11
CA THR A 32 -61.91 -18.19 -11.01
C THR A 32 -60.84 -17.93 -12.06
N LEU A 33 -59.58 -17.99 -11.65
CA LEU A 33 -58.44 -17.92 -12.56
C LEU A 33 -58.59 -18.92 -13.71
N PRO A 34 -58.32 -18.51 -14.97
CA PRO A 34 -58.22 -19.44 -16.07
C PRO A 34 -57.20 -20.54 -15.75
N ALA A 35 -57.50 -21.79 -16.07
CA ALA A 35 -56.60 -22.92 -15.80
C ALA A 35 -55.21 -22.75 -16.46
N ASN A 36 -55.13 -22.00 -17.57
CA ASN A 36 -53.89 -21.74 -18.31
C ASN A 36 -53.24 -20.39 -17.97
N PHE A 37 -53.69 -19.71 -16.91
CA PHE A 37 -53.20 -18.37 -16.57
C PHE A 37 -51.70 -18.33 -16.29
N GLU A 38 -51.18 -19.30 -15.51
CA GLU A 38 -49.75 -19.36 -15.19
C GLU A 38 -48.91 -19.58 -16.45
N GLU A 39 -49.30 -20.55 -17.29
CA GLU A 39 -48.53 -20.89 -18.50
C GLU A 39 -48.59 -19.80 -19.56
N ASN A 40 -49.74 -19.16 -19.77
CA ASN A 40 -49.87 -18.07 -20.74
C ASN A 40 -49.05 -16.85 -20.29
N THR A 41 -49.15 -16.47 -19.00
CA THR A 41 -48.39 -15.33 -18.45
C THR A 41 -46.90 -15.62 -18.46
N TRP A 42 -46.50 -16.86 -18.12
CA TRP A 42 -45.11 -17.29 -18.23
C TRP A 42 -44.60 -17.25 -19.68
N ALA A 43 -45.39 -17.67 -20.67
CA ALA A 43 -44.97 -17.63 -22.07
C ALA A 43 -44.65 -16.19 -22.52
N THR A 44 -45.45 -15.20 -22.09
CA THR A 44 -45.17 -13.79 -22.33
C THR A 44 -43.87 -13.34 -21.65
N LEU A 45 -43.70 -13.66 -20.36
CA LEU A 45 -42.48 -13.30 -19.61
C LEU A 45 -41.23 -13.97 -20.19
N LYS A 46 -41.32 -15.24 -20.58
CA LYS A 46 -40.23 -16.00 -21.20
C LYS A 46 -39.83 -15.40 -22.55
N SER A 47 -40.80 -14.98 -23.36
CA SER A 47 -40.52 -14.28 -24.62
C SER A 47 -39.74 -12.99 -24.37
N ALA A 48 -40.14 -12.19 -23.38
CA ALA A 48 -39.45 -10.96 -23.01
C ALA A 48 -38.04 -11.21 -22.46
N ILE A 49 -37.86 -12.20 -21.58
CA ILE A 49 -36.55 -12.61 -21.07
C ILE A 49 -35.64 -13.07 -22.22
N SER A 50 -36.19 -13.83 -23.17
CA SER A 50 -35.44 -14.27 -24.36
C SER A 50 -35.05 -13.08 -25.25
N ALA A 51 -35.93 -12.10 -25.44
CA ALA A 51 -35.64 -10.89 -26.20
C ALA A 51 -34.52 -10.05 -25.53
N ILE A 52 -34.53 -9.95 -24.20
CA ILE A 52 -33.46 -9.31 -23.41
C ILE A 52 -32.12 -10.02 -23.65
N PHE A 53 -32.08 -11.35 -23.56
CA PHE A 53 -30.86 -12.13 -23.80
C PHE A 53 -30.34 -11.99 -25.24
N LEU A 54 -31.23 -11.92 -26.22
CA LEU A 54 -30.88 -11.73 -27.63
C LEU A 54 -30.63 -10.26 -28.01
N LYS A 55 -30.78 -9.32 -27.07
CA LYS A 55 -30.72 -7.86 -27.31
C LYS A 55 -31.65 -7.40 -28.44
N GLN A 56 -32.84 -8.00 -28.51
CA GLN A 56 -33.87 -7.68 -29.49
C GLN A 56 -34.95 -6.79 -28.87
N PRO A 57 -35.61 -5.92 -29.67
CA PRO A 57 -36.74 -5.13 -29.19
C PRO A 57 -37.89 -6.07 -28.80
N ASP A 58 -38.40 -5.90 -27.59
CA ASP A 58 -39.55 -6.65 -27.11
C ASP A 58 -40.87 -5.98 -27.57
N PRO A 59 -41.83 -6.73 -28.11
CA PRO A 59 -43.11 -6.18 -28.54
C PRO A 59 -44.08 -5.87 -27.39
N CYS A 60 -43.80 -6.30 -26.16
CA CYS A 60 -44.61 -6.03 -24.98
C CYS A 60 -44.08 -4.84 -24.17
N ASP A 61 -45.02 -4.09 -23.62
CA ASP A 61 -44.74 -2.95 -22.76
C ASP A 61 -44.19 -3.40 -21.39
N LEU A 62 -43.15 -2.73 -20.89
CA LEU A 62 -42.53 -3.02 -19.59
C LEU A 62 -43.54 -2.95 -18.44
N GLU A 63 -44.52 -2.04 -18.52
CA GLU A 63 -45.57 -1.95 -17.50
C GLU A 63 -46.45 -3.20 -17.48
N LYS A 64 -46.78 -3.75 -18.66
CA LYS A 64 -47.56 -5.00 -18.77
C LYS A 64 -46.78 -6.20 -18.26
N LEU A 65 -45.48 -6.26 -18.54
CA LEU A 65 -44.61 -7.31 -18.03
C LEU A 65 -44.48 -7.24 -16.49
N TYR A 66 -44.37 -6.03 -15.93
CA TYR A 66 -44.36 -5.83 -14.48
C TYR A 66 -45.69 -6.25 -13.84
N GLN A 67 -46.83 -5.85 -14.43
CA GLN A 67 -48.16 -6.26 -13.96
C GLN A 67 -48.34 -7.78 -14.02
N ALA A 68 -47.88 -8.43 -15.10
CA ALA A 68 -47.89 -9.88 -15.23
C ALA A 68 -47.13 -10.59 -14.10
N VAL A 69 -45.94 -10.06 -13.71
CA VAL A 69 -45.20 -10.58 -12.55
C VAL A 69 -45.97 -10.36 -11.25
N ASN A 70 -46.57 -9.18 -11.07
CA ASN A 70 -47.36 -8.85 -9.88
C ASN A 70 -48.55 -9.82 -9.72
N ASP A 71 -49.33 -10.02 -10.78
CA ASP A 71 -50.50 -10.91 -10.75
C ASP A 71 -50.13 -12.36 -10.41
N LEU A 72 -49.03 -12.88 -10.99
CA LEU A 72 -48.49 -14.20 -10.63
C LEU A 72 -48.10 -14.27 -9.14
N CYS A 73 -47.47 -13.23 -8.61
CA CYS A 73 -47.09 -13.18 -7.20
C CYS A 73 -48.30 -13.09 -6.26
N LEU A 74 -49.31 -12.27 -6.59
CA LEU A 74 -50.56 -12.16 -5.84
C LEU A 74 -51.31 -13.49 -5.75
N HIS A 75 -51.22 -14.31 -6.80
CA HIS A 75 -51.80 -15.64 -6.85
C HIS A 75 -50.91 -16.74 -6.25
N LYS A 76 -49.91 -16.37 -5.44
CA LYS A 76 -48.98 -17.28 -4.73
C LYS A 76 -48.11 -18.15 -5.66
N MET A 77 -47.93 -17.75 -6.92
CA MET A 77 -47.09 -18.47 -7.90
C MET A 77 -45.65 -17.94 -7.94
N GLY A 78 -45.25 -17.09 -7.00
CA GLY A 78 -43.92 -16.47 -6.97
C GLY A 78 -42.75 -17.46 -6.92
N GLY A 79 -42.89 -18.59 -6.22
CA GLY A 79 -41.85 -19.62 -6.16
C GLY A 79 -41.62 -20.34 -7.49
N SER A 80 -42.72 -20.70 -8.19
CA SER A 80 -42.66 -21.25 -9.55
C SER A 80 -42.00 -20.26 -10.51
N LEU A 81 -42.43 -19.00 -10.46
CA LEU A 81 -41.86 -17.93 -11.30
C LEU A 81 -40.35 -17.73 -11.06
N TYR A 82 -39.91 -17.68 -9.80
CA TYR A 82 -38.49 -17.56 -9.47
C TYR A 82 -37.66 -18.71 -10.07
N GLN A 83 -38.09 -19.96 -9.90
CA GLN A 83 -37.40 -21.14 -10.45
C GLN A 83 -37.36 -21.12 -11.98
N ARG A 84 -38.44 -20.68 -12.62
CA ARG A 84 -38.50 -20.58 -14.09
C ARG A 84 -37.52 -19.50 -14.60
N ILE A 85 -37.46 -18.34 -13.95
CA ILE A 85 -36.48 -17.29 -14.28
C ILE A 85 -35.04 -17.81 -14.07
N GLU A 86 -34.76 -18.43 -12.92
CA GLU A 86 -33.46 -19.01 -12.61
C GLU A 86 -33.00 -20.00 -13.69
N LYS A 87 -33.90 -20.87 -14.17
CA LYS A 87 -33.60 -21.84 -15.23
C LYS A 87 -33.26 -21.20 -16.57
N GLU A 88 -33.99 -20.16 -16.99
CA GLU A 88 -33.70 -19.46 -18.25
C GLU A 88 -32.38 -18.68 -18.14
N CYS A 89 -32.12 -18.02 -17.00
CA CYS A 89 -30.84 -17.38 -16.72
C CYS A 89 -29.68 -18.39 -16.74
N GLU A 90 -29.84 -19.55 -16.09
CA GLU A 90 -28.80 -20.59 -16.03
C GLU A 90 -28.42 -21.09 -17.42
N ALA A 91 -29.41 -21.40 -18.26
CA ALA A 91 -29.18 -21.86 -19.63
C ALA A 91 -28.45 -20.80 -20.47
N HIS A 92 -28.84 -19.53 -20.35
CA HIS A 92 -28.21 -18.43 -21.06
C HIS A 92 -26.75 -18.22 -20.62
N ILE A 93 -26.49 -18.11 -19.32
CA ILE A 93 -25.16 -17.91 -18.74
C ILE A 93 -24.22 -19.06 -19.10
N SER A 94 -24.71 -20.30 -18.99
CA SER A 94 -23.95 -21.48 -19.38
C SER A 94 -23.56 -21.43 -20.86
N GLY A 95 -24.51 -21.14 -21.75
CA GLY A 95 -24.25 -21.03 -23.19
C GLY A 95 -23.25 -19.92 -23.54
N ALA A 96 -23.40 -18.75 -22.91
CA ALA A 96 -22.51 -17.61 -23.10
C ALA A 96 -21.07 -17.92 -22.68
N LEU A 97 -20.86 -18.48 -21.48
CA LEU A 97 -19.52 -18.85 -21.02
C LEU A 97 -18.91 -19.98 -21.86
N GLN A 98 -19.68 -20.98 -22.27
CA GLN A 98 -19.19 -22.05 -23.14
C GLN A 98 -18.77 -21.55 -24.52
N SER A 99 -19.44 -20.50 -25.04
CA SER A 99 -19.05 -19.87 -26.32
C SER A 99 -17.67 -19.20 -26.29
N LEU A 100 -17.14 -18.90 -25.09
CA LEU A 100 -15.82 -18.29 -24.91
C LEU A 100 -14.68 -19.34 -24.92
N VAL A 101 -15.00 -20.61 -24.72
CA VAL A 101 -14.01 -21.70 -24.72
C VAL A 101 -13.37 -21.81 -26.10
N GLY A 102 -12.04 -21.89 -26.16
CA GLY A 102 -11.29 -21.94 -27.42
C GLY A 102 -11.30 -20.64 -28.24
N GLN A 103 -11.89 -19.55 -27.75
CA GLN A 103 -11.87 -18.26 -28.47
C GLN A 103 -10.50 -17.59 -28.38
N SER A 104 -10.07 -17.00 -29.51
CA SER A 104 -8.90 -16.11 -29.71
C SER A 104 -7.59 -16.52 -29.01
N GLU A 105 -6.51 -16.72 -29.76
CA GLU A 105 -5.18 -16.90 -29.15
C GLU A 105 -4.64 -15.60 -28.53
N ASP A 106 -5.07 -14.44 -29.03
CA ASP A 106 -4.71 -13.13 -28.48
C ASP A 106 -5.40 -12.90 -27.13
N LEU A 107 -4.60 -12.70 -26.08
CA LEU A 107 -5.07 -12.53 -24.70
C LEU A 107 -5.88 -11.26 -24.51
N VAL A 108 -5.50 -10.14 -25.13
CA VAL A 108 -6.23 -8.87 -24.96
C VAL A 108 -7.60 -8.98 -25.62
N VAL A 109 -7.65 -9.52 -26.84
CA VAL A 109 -8.91 -9.77 -27.53
C VAL A 109 -9.79 -10.73 -26.73
N PHE A 110 -9.22 -11.82 -26.20
CA PHE A 110 -9.94 -12.76 -25.35
C PHE A 110 -10.52 -12.08 -24.11
N LEU A 111 -9.73 -11.28 -23.40
CA LEU A 111 -10.18 -10.55 -22.22
C LEU A 111 -11.32 -9.57 -22.53
N SER A 112 -11.27 -8.86 -23.67
CA SER A 112 -12.38 -8.01 -24.12
C SER A 112 -13.66 -8.80 -24.41
N LEU A 113 -13.56 -10.05 -24.91
CA LEU A 113 -14.73 -10.92 -25.08
C LEU A 113 -15.33 -11.32 -23.73
N VAL A 114 -14.49 -11.62 -22.72
CA VAL A 114 -14.95 -11.93 -21.36
C VAL A 114 -15.61 -10.70 -20.71
N GLU A 115 -15.00 -9.53 -20.85
CA GLU A 115 -15.53 -8.26 -20.33
C GLU A 115 -16.89 -7.95 -20.95
N LYS A 116 -17.01 -8.08 -22.26
CA LYS A 116 -18.30 -7.89 -22.96
C LYS A 116 -19.35 -8.90 -22.49
N CYS A 117 -18.99 -10.18 -22.35
CA CYS A 117 -19.90 -11.20 -21.83
C CYS A 117 -20.41 -10.84 -20.42
N TRP A 118 -19.52 -10.34 -19.56
CA TRP A 118 -19.87 -9.88 -18.22
C TRP A 118 -20.76 -8.63 -18.21
N GLN A 119 -20.45 -7.63 -19.04
CA GLN A 119 -21.27 -6.42 -19.18
C GLN A 119 -22.67 -6.75 -19.68
N ASP A 120 -22.75 -7.59 -20.73
CA ASP A 120 -24.01 -8.06 -21.31
C ASP A 120 -24.87 -8.76 -20.25
N PHE A 121 -24.26 -9.66 -19.48
CA PHE A 121 -24.92 -10.32 -18.34
C PHE A 121 -25.44 -9.31 -17.31
N CYS A 122 -24.63 -8.32 -16.91
CA CYS A 122 -25.03 -7.31 -15.93
C CYS A 122 -26.25 -6.51 -16.40
N ASP A 123 -26.22 -6.01 -17.64
CA ASP A 123 -27.29 -5.22 -18.23
C ASP A 123 -28.59 -6.05 -18.34
N GLN A 124 -28.48 -7.30 -18.80
CA GLN A 124 -29.60 -8.23 -18.91
C GLN A 124 -30.21 -8.54 -17.54
N MET A 125 -29.39 -8.81 -16.53
CA MET A 125 -29.88 -9.10 -15.18
C MET A 125 -30.54 -7.88 -14.52
N LEU A 126 -30.05 -6.67 -14.76
CA LEU A 126 -30.70 -5.44 -14.29
C LEU A 126 -32.07 -5.24 -14.94
N MET A 127 -32.21 -5.53 -16.24
CA MET A 127 -33.49 -5.46 -16.94
C MET A 127 -34.49 -6.52 -16.42
N ILE A 128 -34.05 -7.78 -16.27
CA ILE A 128 -34.88 -8.86 -15.73
C ILE A 128 -35.34 -8.52 -14.31
N ARG A 129 -34.43 -8.00 -13.47
CA ARG A 129 -34.77 -7.54 -12.12
C ARG A 129 -35.75 -6.37 -12.13
N GLY A 130 -35.65 -5.46 -13.11
CA GLY A 130 -36.59 -4.36 -13.29
C GLY A 130 -38.02 -4.85 -13.58
N ILE A 131 -38.16 -5.80 -14.50
CA ILE A 131 -39.45 -6.44 -14.81
C ILE A 131 -39.97 -7.23 -13.60
N ALA A 132 -39.10 -8.01 -12.97
CA ALA A 132 -39.45 -8.86 -11.84
C ALA A 132 -39.29 -8.17 -10.46
N LEU A 133 -39.36 -6.85 -10.41
CA LEU A 133 -39.10 -6.07 -9.19
C LEU A 133 -40.08 -6.41 -8.06
N TYR A 134 -41.34 -6.70 -8.40
CA TYR A 134 -42.34 -7.10 -7.41
C TYR A 134 -41.96 -8.45 -6.76
N LEU A 135 -41.50 -9.42 -7.55
CA LEU A 135 -41.04 -10.72 -7.07
C LEU A 135 -39.83 -10.57 -6.12
N ASP A 136 -38.85 -9.75 -6.50
CA ASP A 136 -37.63 -9.48 -5.70
C ASP A 136 -37.96 -8.76 -4.38
N ARG A 137 -39.01 -7.91 -4.36
CA ARG A 137 -39.40 -7.14 -3.15
C ARG A 137 -40.41 -7.84 -2.25
N THR A 138 -41.14 -8.82 -2.74
CA THR A 138 -42.20 -9.50 -1.97
C THR A 138 -41.80 -10.92 -1.62
N TYR A 139 -41.76 -11.82 -2.61
CA TYR A 139 -41.48 -13.23 -2.43
C TYR A 139 -40.07 -13.48 -1.87
N VAL A 140 -39.04 -12.91 -2.50
CA VAL A 140 -37.64 -13.12 -2.08
C VAL A 140 -37.42 -12.63 -0.65
N LYS A 141 -38.00 -11.49 -0.26
CA LYS A 141 -37.87 -10.96 1.10
C LYS A 141 -38.59 -11.80 2.15
N GLN A 142 -39.66 -12.49 1.76
CA GLN A 142 -40.47 -13.30 2.67
C GLN A 142 -39.89 -14.70 2.87
N VAL A 143 -39.05 -15.19 1.96
CA VAL A 143 -38.45 -16.53 2.01
C VAL A 143 -36.96 -16.43 2.37
N PRO A 144 -36.56 -16.73 3.63
CA PRO A 144 -35.19 -16.49 4.11
C PRO A 144 -34.08 -17.24 3.37
N SER A 145 -34.42 -18.33 2.67
CA SER A 145 -33.47 -19.15 1.91
C SER A 145 -33.34 -18.74 0.44
N THR A 146 -34.11 -17.76 -0.02
CA THR A 146 -34.13 -17.32 -1.42
C THR A 146 -33.27 -16.07 -1.59
N ARG A 147 -32.47 -16.05 -2.66
CA ARG A 147 -31.57 -14.92 -2.96
C ARG A 147 -32.29 -13.89 -3.81
N SER A 148 -31.78 -12.65 -3.81
CA SER A 148 -32.22 -11.67 -4.80
C SER A 148 -31.94 -12.17 -6.20
N LEU A 149 -32.71 -11.71 -7.19
CA LEU A 149 -32.46 -12.11 -8.58
C LEU A 149 -31.04 -11.75 -9.03
N TRP A 150 -30.49 -10.64 -8.53
CA TRP A 150 -29.11 -10.23 -8.78
C TRP A 150 -28.12 -11.24 -8.20
N ASP A 151 -28.25 -11.57 -6.91
CA ASP A 151 -27.35 -12.52 -6.24
C ASP A 151 -27.46 -13.93 -6.83
N MET A 152 -28.66 -14.34 -7.26
CA MET A 152 -28.89 -15.58 -8.00
C MET A 152 -28.10 -15.58 -9.32
N GLY A 153 -28.21 -14.51 -10.11
CA GLY A 153 -27.43 -14.35 -11.33
C GLY A 153 -25.92 -14.43 -11.09
N LEU A 154 -25.41 -13.72 -10.07
CA LEU A 154 -23.99 -13.76 -9.70
C LEU A 154 -23.52 -15.19 -9.34
N GLN A 155 -24.35 -15.94 -8.61
CA GLN A 155 -24.03 -17.32 -8.25
C GLN A 155 -24.03 -18.26 -9.45
N LEU A 156 -25.00 -18.11 -10.37
CA LEU A 156 -25.02 -18.86 -11.61
C LEU A 156 -23.78 -18.55 -12.47
N PHE A 157 -23.41 -17.28 -12.60
CA PHE A 157 -22.21 -16.86 -13.33
C PHE A 157 -20.95 -17.45 -12.70
N ARG A 158 -20.78 -17.33 -11.38
CA ARG A 158 -19.66 -17.94 -10.64
C ARG A 158 -19.59 -19.46 -10.87
N LYS A 159 -20.72 -20.15 -10.71
CA LYS A 159 -20.82 -21.61 -10.90
C LYS A 159 -20.36 -21.99 -12.30
N HIS A 160 -20.93 -21.38 -13.33
CA HIS A 160 -20.62 -21.74 -14.72
C HIS A 160 -19.24 -21.28 -15.18
N LEU A 161 -18.69 -20.19 -14.61
CA LEU A 161 -17.31 -19.79 -14.83
C LEU A 161 -16.34 -20.84 -14.29
N SER A 162 -16.59 -21.36 -13.09
CA SER A 162 -15.77 -22.44 -12.51
C SER A 162 -15.87 -23.77 -13.28
N LEU A 163 -17.02 -24.03 -13.93
CA LEU A 163 -17.19 -25.18 -14.83
C LEU A 163 -16.45 -24.98 -16.16
N ALA A 164 -16.38 -23.74 -16.64
CA ALA A 164 -15.59 -23.34 -17.80
C ALA A 164 -14.14 -23.00 -17.38
N GLY A 165 -13.46 -23.95 -16.73
CA GLY A 165 -12.15 -23.73 -16.12
C GLY A 165 -11.09 -23.14 -17.06
N GLU A 166 -11.13 -23.47 -18.36
CA GLU A 166 -10.26 -22.84 -19.37
C GLU A 166 -10.44 -21.33 -19.44
N VAL A 167 -11.70 -20.86 -19.43
CA VAL A 167 -12.03 -19.43 -19.50
C VAL A 167 -11.49 -18.72 -18.28
N GLU A 168 -11.79 -19.22 -17.08
CA GLU A 168 -11.29 -18.65 -15.83
C GLU A 168 -9.75 -18.59 -15.82
N HIS A 169 -9.08 -19.70 -16.13
CA HIS A 169 -7.62 -19.78 -16.08
C HIS A 169 -6.96 -18.85 -17.10
N LYS A 170 -7.51 -18.76 -18.31
CA LYS A 170 -7.01 -17.90 -19.37
C LYS A 170 -7.26 -16.42 -19.06
N THR A 171 -8.39 -16.09 -18.43
CA THR A 171 -8.67 -14.74 -17.94
C THR A 171 -7.67 -14.33 -16.88
N VAL A 172 -7.47 -15.15 -15.84
CA VAL A 172 -6.48 -14.86 -14.79
C VAL A 172 -5.08 -14.73 -15.40
N PHE A 173 -4.66 -15.66 -16.26
CA PHE A 173 -3.36 -15.59 -16.92
C PHE A 173 -3.18 -14.32 -17.75
N GLY A 174 -4.20 -13.92 -18.52
CA GLY A 174 -4.19 -12.68 -19.30
C GLY A 174 -4.06 -11.43 -18.43
N LEU A 175 -4.84 -11.35 -17.34
CA LEU A 175 -4.75 -10.23 -16.38
C LEU A 175 -3.35 -10.13 -15.77
N LEU A 176 -2.78 -11.26 -15.32
CA LEU A 176 -1.43 -11.29 -14.77
C LEU A 176 -0.37 -10.85 -15.79
N LYS A 177 -0.50 -11.31 -17.05
CA LYS A 177 0.42 -10.93 -18.13
C LYS A 177 0.35 -9.46 -18.46
N MET A 178 -0.85 -8.87 -18.52
CA MET A 178 -1.00 -7.43 -18.72
C MET A 178 -0.32 -6.63 -17.62
N ILE A 179 -0.47 -7.04 -16.35
CA ILE A 179 0.19 -6.36 -15.22
C ILE A 179 1.71 -6.57 -15.24
N GLU A 180 2.18 -7.78 -15.56
CA GLU A 180 3.62 -8.06 -15.71
C GLU A 180 4.25 -7.19 -16.80
N SER A 181 3.59 -6.98 -17.95
CA SER A 181 4.08 -6.13 -19.04
C SER A 181 4.13 -4.64 -18.67
N GLU A 182 3.25 -4.17 -17.78
CA GLU A 182 3.27 -2.77 -17.31
C GLU A 182 4.51 -2.45 -16.45
N ARG A 183 5.13 -3.45 -15.81
CA ARG A 183 6.27 -3.24 -14.88
C ARG A 183 7.59 -2.82 -15.55
N PRO A 184 8.13 -3.53 -16.55
CA PRO A 184 9.47 -3.25 -17.07
C PRO A 184 9.58 -1.93 -17.87
N ILE A 185 8.49 -1.47 -18.49
CA ILE A 185 8.53 -0.32 -19.40
C ILE A 185 7.60 0.77 -18.87
N LEU A 186 8.19 1.87 -18.39
CA LEU A 186 7.45 3.09 -18.03
C LEU A 186 6.70 3.58 -19.28
N GLY A 187 5.40 3.33 -19.35
CA GLY A 187 4.53 3.78 -20.46
C GLY A 187 4.15 2.75 -21.52
N GLU A 188 4.34 1.44 -21.29
CA GLU A 188 3.61 0.45 -22.11
C GLU A 188 2.11 0.61 -21.85
N ALA A 189 1.38 1.04 -22.90
CA ALA A 189 -0.04 1.36 -22.80
C ALA A 189 -0.86 0.06 -22.69
N ILE A 190 -1.06 -0.40 -21.46
CA ILE A 190 -2.04 -1.44 -21.17
C ILE A 190 -3.44 -0.82 -21.03
N ASP A 191 -4.47 -1.59 -21.37
CA ASP A 191 -5.85 -1.19 -21.12
C ASP A 191 -6.20 -1.36 -19.63
N ARG A 192 -5.96 -0.30 -18.87
CA ARG A 192 -6.28 -0.23 -17.43
C ARG A 192 -7.78 -0.29 -17.16
N THR A 193 -8.62 0.09 -18.12
CA THR A 193 -10.08 0.04 -17.99
C THR A 193 -10.55 -1.41 -18.03
N LEU A 194 -10.05 -2.18 -18.99
CA LEU A 194 -10.31 -3.62 -19.11
C LEU A 194 -9.87 -4.38 -17.85
N LEU A 195 -8.66 -4.09 -17.33
CA LEU A 195 -8.20 -4.65 -16.05
C LEU A 195 -9.17 -4.32 -14.91
N ASN A 196 -9.53 -3.05 -14.74
CA ASN A 196 -10.40 -2.60 -13.67
C ASN A 196 -11.78 -3.30 -13.72
N HIS A 197 -12.38 -3.40 -14.91
CA HIS A 197 -13.68 -4.05 -15.10
C HIS A 197 -13.65 -5.54 -14.77
N LEU A 198 -12.65 -6.27 -15.29
CA LEU A 198 -12.52 -7.70 -15.03
C LEU A 198 -12.16 -7.97 -13.56
N LEU A 199 -11.28 -7.20 -12.94
CA LEU A 199 -10.97 -7.38 -11.50
C LEU A 199 -12.21 -7.11 -10.63
N LYS A 200 -13.03 -6.11 -10.97
CA LYS A 200 -14.33 -5.88 -10.32
C LYS A 200 -15.32 -7.02 -10.54
N MET A 201 -15.30 -7.68 -11.70
CA MET A 201 -16.07 -8.91 -11.91
C MET A 201 -15.64 -9.99 -10.90
N PHE A 202 -14.34 -10.26 -10.75
CA PHE A 202 -13.84 -11.24 -9.76
C PHE A 202 -14.23 -10.88 -8.32
N THR A 203 -14.23 -9.59 -7.97
CA THR A 203 -14.70 -9.10 -6.66
C THR A 203 -16.21 -9.30 -6.50
N ALA A 204 -17.02 -8.96 -7.50
CA ALA A 204 -18.47 -9.14 -7.47
C ALA A 204 -18.88 -10.62 -7.37
N LEU A 205 -18.12 -11.52 -7.99
CA LEU A 205 -18.32 -12.97 -7.90
C LEU A 205 -17.76 -13.58 -6.61
N GLY A 206 -17.02 -12.81 -5.80
CA GLY A 206 -16.42 -13.27 -4.54
C GLY A 206 -15.36 -14.35 -4.74
N ILE A 207 -14.58 -14.26 -5.84
CA ILE A 207 -13.49 -15.19 -6.19
C ILE A 207 -12.13 -14.48 -6.35
N TYR A 208 -12.08 -13.15 -6.20
CA TYR A 208 -10.85 -12.35 -6.34
C TYR A 208 -9.66 -12.89 -5.55
N SER A 209 -9.83 -13.10 -4.24
CA SER A 209 -8.72 -13.51 -3.37
C SER A 209 -8.19 -14.92 -3.66
N GLU A 210 -9.05 -15.83 -4.13
CA GLU A 210 -8.67 -17.22 -4.39
C GLU A 210 -8.11 -17.41 -5.80
N SER A 211 -8.82 -16.91 -6.82
CA SER A 211 -8.49 -17.14 -8.22
C SER A 211 -7.46 -16.15 -8.76
N PHE A 212 -7.38 -14.92 -8.25
CA PHE A 212 -6.50 -13.88 -8.79
C PHE A 212 -5.40 -13.43 -7.81
N GLU A 213 -5.76 -13.00 -6.60
CA GLU A 213 -4.82 -12.33 -5.68
C GLU A 213 -3.61 -13.21 -5.30
N LYS A 214 -3.86 -14.49 -5.00
CA LYS A 214 -2.79 -15.45 -4.66
C LYS A 214 -1.80 -15.63 -5.83
N PRO A 215 -2.23 -16.05 -7.05
CA PRO A 215 -1.33 -16.09 -8.22
C PRO A 215 -0.64 -14.76 -8.52
N PHE A 216 -1.34 -13.64 -8.33
CA PHE A 216 -0.80 -12.31 -8.55
C PHE A 216 0.38 -11.99 -7.63
N LEU A 217 0.23 -12.27 -6.33
CA LEU A 217 1.30 -12.05 -5.36
C LEU A 217 2.48 -13.01 -5.58
N GLU A 218 2.22 -14.26 -5.98
CA GLU A 218 3.27 -15.23 -6.33
C GLU A 218 4.10 -14.75 -7.52
N ARG A 219 3.46 -14.35 -8.62
CA ARG A 219 4.15 -13.81 -9.81
C ARG A 219 4.88 -12.52 -9.52
N THR A 220 4.31 -11.67 -8.68
CA THR A 220 4.99 -10.45 -8.22
C THR A 220 6.24 -10.76 -7.40
N SER A 221 6.15 -11.76 -6.52
CA SER A 221 7.29 -12.22 -5.73
C SER A 221 8.40 -12.76 -6.62
N GLU A 222 8.09 -13.57 -7.64
CA GLU A 222 9.06 -14.08 -8.61
C GLU A 222 9.71 -12.97 -9.43
N PHE A 223 8.90 -12.03 -9.92
CA PHE A 223 9.37 -10.87 -10.70
C PHE A 223 10.39 -10.04 -9.89
N TYR A 224 10.02 -9.61 -8.68
CA TYR A 224 10.90 -8.77 -7.88
C TYR A 224 12.08 -9.53 -7.28
N ALA A 225 11.98 -10.84 -7.08
CA ALA A 225 13.14 -11.65 -6.71
C ALA A 225 14.21 -11.62 -7.81
N ALA A 226 13.80 -11.77 -9.08
CA ALA A 226 14.72 -11.71 -10.22
C ALA A 226 15.27 -10.30 -10.44
N GLU A 227 14.39 -9.28 -10.36
CA GLU A 227 14.79 -7.87 -10.53
C GLU A 227 15.76 -7.41 -9.44
N GLY A 228 15.50 -7.74 -8.17
CA GLY A 228 16.35 -7.40 -7.04
C GLY A 228 17.77 -7.94 -7.19
N VAL A 229 17.91 -9.22 -7.56
CA VAL A 229 19.23 -9.84 -7.81
C VAL A 229 19.95 -9.16 -8.99
N LYS A 230 19.24 -8.93 -10.09
CA LYS A 230 19.80 -8.32 -11.30
C LYS A 230 20.33 -6.91 -11.02
N TYR A 231 19.51 -6.03 -10.45
CA TYR A 231 19.90 -4.64 -10.19
C TYR A 231 20.97 -4.54 -9.11
N MET A 232 20.95 -5.39 -8.07
CA MET A 232 22.00 -5.39 -7.03
C MET A 232 23.38 -5.86 -7.55
N GLN A 233 23.42 -6.50 -8.73
CA GLN A 233 24.66 -6.87 -9.42
C GLN A 233 25.11 -5.80 -10.44
N GLN A 234 24.17 -5.10 -11.07
CA GLN A 234 24.44 -4.21 -12.21
C GLN A 234 24.55 -2.73 -11.83
N SER A 235 24.01 -2.34 -10.68
CA SER A 235 23.96 -0.95 -10.20
C SER A 235 24.71 -0.79 -8.88
N ASP A 236 25.10 0.44 -8.58
CA ASP A 236 25.59 0.79 -7.26
C ASP A 236 24.44 0.86 -6.24
N VAL A 237 24.77 0.94 -4.95
CA VAL A 237 23.76 0.96 -3.88
C VAL A 237 22.86 2.20 -3.94
N PRO A 238 23.36 3.44 -4.16
CA PRO A 238 22.50 4.61 -4.34
C PRO A 238 21.43 4.43 -5.43
N ASP A 239 21.82 3.99 -6.63
CA ASP A 239 20.90 3.85 -7.75
C ASP A 239 19.95 2.68 -7.55
N TYR A 240 20.41 1.58 -6.94
CA TYR A 240 19.56 0.48 -6.51
C TYR A 240 18.44 0.96 -5.57
N LEU A 241 18.78 1.72 -4.53
CA LEU A 241 17.78 2.17 -3.55
C LEU A 241 16.78 3.14 -4.16
N LYS A 242 17.21 4.04 -5.06
CA LYS A 242 16.30 4.90 -5.83
C LYS A 242 15.35 4.06 -6.69
N HIS A 243 15.87 3.02 -7.35
CA HIS A 243 15.04 2.10 -8.12
C HIS A 243 13.99 1.42 -7.22
N VAL A 244 14.37 0.97 -6.02
CA VAL A 244 13.41 0.38 -5.06
C VAL A 244 12.32 1.38 -4.67
N GLU A 245 12.66 2.64 -4.37
CA GLU A 245 11.66 3.67 -4.06
C GLU A 245 10.65 3.86 -5.20
N ILE A 246 11.14 3.92 -6.44
CA ILE A 246 10.30 4.03 -7.64
C ILE A 246 9.36 2.83 -7.72
N ARG A 247 9.88 1.59 -7.59
CA ARG A 247 9.06 0.38 -7.64
C ARG A 247 7.97 0.35 -6.56
N LEU A 248 8.31 0.73 -5.33
CA LEU A 248 7.34 0.78 -4.23
C LEU A 248 6.25 1.82 -4.47
N HIS A 249 6.60 2.96 -5.08
CA HIS A 249 5.62 3.98 -5.46
C HIS A 249 4.73 3.51 -6.61
N GLU A 250 5.29 2.90 -7.65
CA GLU A 250 4.54 2.33 -8.77
C GLU A 250 3.52 1.28 -8.31
N GLU A 251 3.90 0.37 -7.40
CA GLU A 251 2.97 -0.63 -6.87
C GLU A 251 1.88 0.00 -5.98
N HIS A 252 2.19 1.10 -5.29
CA HIS A 252 1.18 1.88 -4.56
C HIS A 252 0.15 2.47 -5.51
N GLU A 253 0.59 3.17 -6.57
CA GLU A 253 -0.29 3.77 -7.57
C GLU A 253 -1.13 2.71 -8.30
N ARG A 254 -0.51 1.59 -8.66
CA ARG A 254 -1.20 0.45 -9.29
C ARG A 254 -2.36 -0.06 -8.45
N CYS A 255 -2.15 -0.18 -7.13
CA CYS A 255 -3.22 -0.57 -6.22
C CYS A 255 -4.41 0.39 -6.26
N VAL A 256 -4.14 1.69 -6.32
CA VAL A 256 -5.18 2.74 -6.33
C VAL A 256 -5.99 2.73 -7.63
N ILE A 257 -5.35 2.41 -8.76
CA ILE A 257 -5.98 2.50 -10.08
C ILE A 257 -6.95 1.34 -10.34
N TYR A 258 -6.54 0.08 -10.09
CA TYR A 258 -7.35 -1.07 -10.52
C TYR A 258 -7.36 -2.30 -9.62
N LEU A 259 -6.54 -2.39 -8.56
CA LEU A 259 -6.59 -3.54 -7.64
C LEU A 259 -7.60 -3.34 -6.50
N ASP A 260 -7.96 -4.42 -5.83
CA ASP A 260 -8.74 -4.34 -4.60
C ASP A 260 -7.92 -3.66 -3.49
N ALA A 261 -8.59 -2.86 -2.65
CA ALA A 261 -7.93 -2.13 -1.58
C ALA A 261 -7.24 -3.06 -0.55
N ASN A 262 -7.73 -4.29 -0.39
CA ASN A 262 -7.14 -5.27 0.51
C ASN A 262 -5.80 -5.81 -0.01
N THR A 263 -5.58 -5.80 -1.33
CA THR A 263 -4.34 -6.26 -1.98
C THR A 263 -3.15 -5.33 -1.71
N ARG A 264 -3.40 -4.07 -1.34
CA ARG A 264 -2.32 -3.07 -1.18
C ARG A 264 -1.27 -3.48 -0.17
N LYS A 265 -1.68 -3.91 1.02
CA LYS A 265 -0.76 -4.31 2.08
C LYS A 265 0.09 -5.53 1.69
N PRO A 266 -0.49 -6.66 1.23
CA PRO A 266 0.31 -7.83 0.85
C PRO A 266 1.18 -7.57 -0.39
N LEU A 267 0.74 -6.74 -1.33
CA LEU A 267 1.55 -6.38 -2.51
C LEU A 267 2.81 -5.60 -2.13
N VAL A 268 2.65 -4.52 -1.37
CA VAL A 268 3.79 -3.69 -0.91
C VAL A 268 4.74 -4.52 -0.05
N ALA A 269 4.22 -5.33 0.89
CA ALA A 269 5.05 -6.21 1.71
C ALA A 269 5.82 -7.26 0.88
N THR A 270 5.24 -7.71 -0.24
CA THR A 270 5.91 -8.64 -1.16
C THR A 270 7.06 -7.95 -1.88
N ALA A 271 6.84 -6.73 -2.40
CA ALA A 271 7.90 -5.94 -3.04
C ALA A 271 9.02 -5.58 -2.03
N GLU A 272 8.68 -5.14 -0.83
CA GLU A 272 9.63 -4.83 0.25
C GLU A 272 10.48 -6.04 0.63
N ARG A 273 9.87 -7.22 0.77
CA ARG A 273 10.61 -8.45 1.07
C ARG A 273 11.63 -8.78 -0.02
N GLN A 274 11.20 -8.72 -1.29
CA GLN A 274 12.03 -9.14 -2.41
C GLN A 274 13.13 -8.14 -2.75
N LEU A 275 12.82 -6.84 -2.70
CA LEU A 275 13.74 -5.77 -3.08
C LEU A 275 14.57 -5.21 -1.90
N LEU A 276 14.15 -5.39 -0.65
CA LEU A 276 14.89 -4.86 0.51
C LEU A 276 15.31 -5.97 1.46
N GLU A 277 14.37 -6.70 2.06
CA GLU A 277 14.64 -7.62 3.17
C GLU A 277 15.72 -8.67 2.80
N ARG A 278 15.62 -9.26 1.61
CA ARG A 278 16.59 -10.25 1.10
C ARG A 278 17.97 -9.68 0.79
N HIS A 279 18.08 -8.36 0.63
CA HIS A 279 19.29 -7.68 0.17
C HIS A 279 19.95 -6.79 1.24
N ILE A 280 19.43 -6.76 2.48
CA ILE A 280 19.95 -5.94 3.59
C ILE A 280 21.48 -6.07 3.74
N SER A 281 22.00 -7.31 3.85
CA SER A 281 23.45 -7.54 4.00
C SER A 281 24.22 -6.98 2.80
N ALA A 282 23.78 -7.30 1.58
CA ALA A 282 24.47 -6.87 0.37
C ALA A 282 24.49 -5.33 0.22
N ILE A 283 23.40 -4.66 0.59
CA ILE A 283 23.31 -3.19 0.59
C ILE A 283 24.32 -2.60 1.58
N LEU A 284 24.38 -3.13 2.80
CA LEU A 284 25.30 -2.64 3.83
C LEU A 284 26.76 -2.94 3.48
N ASP A 285 27.06 -4.18 3.10
CA ASP A 285 28.42 -4.66 2.83
C ASP A 285 29.06 -3.95 1.63
N LYS A 286 28.28 -3.66 0.57
CA LYS A 286 28.80 -3.02 -0.65
C LYS A 286 28.74 -1.50 -0.61
N GLY A 287 27.71 -0.92 0.03
CA GLY A 287 27.38 0.50 -0.13
C GLY A 287 27.66 1.35 1.09
N PHE A 288 27.50 0.82 2.30
CA PHE A 288 27.40 1.67 3.48
C PHE A 288 28.66 2.50 3.73
N VAL A 289 29.85 1.89 3.62
CA VAL A 289 31.13 2.58 3.77
C VAL A 289 31.27 3.71 2.74
N MET A 290 30.96 3.44 1.47
CA MET A 290 31.02 4.44 0.39
C MET A 290 30.08 5.62 0.65
N LEU A 291 28.87 5.36 1.15
CA LEU A 291 27.90 6.40 1.48
C LEU A 291 28.38 7.29 2.63
N MET A 292 28.96 6.69 3.66
CA MET A 292 29.50 7.40 4.82
C MET A 292 30.73 8.23 4.44
N ASP A 293 31.69 7.64 3.74
CA ASP A 293 32.92 8.33 3.32
C ASP A 293 32.63 9.48 2.34
N GLY A 294 31.65 9.31 1.47
CA GLY A 294 31.19 10.33 0.52
C GLY A 294 30.25 11.38 1.12
N ASN A 295 29.93 11.31 2.41
CA ASN A 295 28.96 12.16 3.10
C ASN A 295 27.64 12.31 2.31
N ARG A 296 27.12 11.18 1.79
CA ARG A 296 25.96 11.14 0.90
C ARG A 296 24.66 11.20 1.71
N ILE A 297 24.36 12.37 2.28
CA ILE A 297 23.25 12.58 3.23
C ILE A 297 21.90 12.08 2.70
N GLU A 298 21.53 12.44 1.47
CA GLU A 298 20.25 12.03 0.86
C GLU A 298 20.14 10.51 0.69
N ASP A 299 21.24 9.87 0.27
CA ASP A 299 21.27 8.43 0.06
C ASP A 299 21.25 7.67 1.40
N LEU A 300 21.92 8.19 2.43
CA LEU A 300 21.85 7.67 3.79
C LEU A 300 20.45 7.82 4.40
N GLN A 301 19.77 8.93 4.13
CA GLN A 301 18.39 9.14 4.53
C GLN A 301 17.47 8.10 3.89
N ARG A 302 17.66 7.85 2.59
CA ARG A 302 16.94 6.80 1.85
C ARG A 302 17.18 5.42 2.44
N VAL A 303 18.43 5.07 2.78
CA VAL A 303 18.73 3.80 3.48
C VAL A 303 17.92 3.70 4.77
N TYR A 304 17.94 4.73 5.62
CA TYR A 304 17.22 4.72 6.89
C TYR A 304 15.71 4.57 6.73
N LEU A 305 15.10 5.32 5.80
CA LEU A 305 13.67 5.26 5.53
C LEU A 305 13.27 3.88 5.00
N LEU A 306 14.00 3.33 4.03
CA LEU A 306 13.72 2.01 3.46
C LEU A 306 13.93 0.89 4.49
N PHE A 307 14.99 0.96 5.30
CA PHE A 307 15.26 -0.03 6.34
C PHE A 307 14.21 0.00 7.47
N SER A 308 13.63 1.17 7.73
CA SER A 308 12.51 1.30 8.68
C SER A 308 11.27 0.55 8.23
N ARG A 309 11.02 0.46 6.91
CA ARG A 309 9.87 -0.27 6.35
C ARG A 309 9.96 -1.78 6.57
N VAL A 310 11.17 -2.33 6.55
CA VAL A 310 11.45 -3.77 6.72
C VAL A 310 12.00 -4.14 8.11
N ASN A 311 11.87 -3.25 9.10
CA ASN A 311 12.37 -3.46 10.47
C ASN A 311 13.87 -3.81 10.54
N ALA A 312 14.69 -3.29 9.62
CA ALA A 312 16.12 -3.57 9.51
C ALA A 312 17.01 -2.49 10.15
N VAL A 313 16.42 -1.56 10.90
CA VAL A 313 17.11 -0.40 11.48
C VAL A 313 18.25 -0.82 12.42
N GLU A 314 18.12 -1.95 13.12
CA GLU A 314 19.19 -2.45 13.99
C GLU A 314 20.42 -2.92 13.19
N SER A 315 20.24 -3.54 12.03
CA SER A 315 21.34 -3.90 11.13
C SER A 315 22.10 -2.65 10.65
N LEU A 316 21.37 -1.57 10.37
CA LEU A 316 21.97 -0.27 10.02
C LEU A 316 22.76 0.34 11.18
N ARG A 317 22.23 0.27 12.42
CA ARG A 317 22.96 0.68 13.63
C ARG A 317 24.25 -0.10 13.83
N GLN A 318 24.22 -1.41 13.62
CA GLN A 318 25.41 -2.26 13.72
C GLN A 318 26.47 -1.89 12.67
N ALA A 319 26.04 -1.65 11.42
CA ALA A 319 26.92 -1.18 10.36
C ALA A 319 27.54 0.18 10.71
N LEU A 320 26.76 1.12 11.25
CA LEU A 320 27.27 2.43 11.71
C LEU A 320 28.31 2.27 12.83
N SER A 321 28.03 1.48 13.85
CA SER A 321 28.97 1.22 14.96
C SER A 321 30.28 0.64 14.44
N SER A 322 30.20 -0.35 13.55
CA SER A 322 31.36 -0.99 12.92
C SER A 322 32.18 -0.01 12.10
N TYR A 323 31.52 0.82 11.28
CA TYR A 323 32.16 1.87 10.49
C TYR A 323 32.90 2.89 11.38
N ILE A 324 32.23 3.44 12.41
CA ILE A 324 32.83 4.42 13.32
C ILE A 324 34.08 3.86 14.00
N ARG A 325 33.99 2.61 14.48
CA ARG A 325 35.12 1.94 15.14
C ARG A 325 36.29 1.74 14.18
N LYS A 326 36.04 1.23 12.97
CA LYS A 326 37.08 0.94 11.99
C LYS A 326 37.75 2.21 11.44
N THR A 327 36.95 3.18 10.99
CA THR A 327 37.46 4.45 10.45
C THR A 327 38.17 5.25 11.53
N GLY A 328 37.58 5.33 12.72
CA GLY A 328 38.19 5.99 13.85
C GLY A 328 39.51 5.34 14.29
N GLN A 329 39.59 4.01 14.32
CA GLN A 329 40.84 3.31 14.69
C GLN A 329 41.99 3.70 13.77
N GLY A 330 41.71 3.88 12.47
CA GLY A 330 42.69 4.40 11.52
C GLY A 330 43.20 5.81 11.85
N ILE A 331 42.35 6.66 12.46
CA ILE A 331 42.73 8.01 12.89
C ILE A 331 43.59 7.96 14.17
N VAL A 332 43.21 7.14 15.15
CA VAL A 332 43.82 7.13 16.49
C VAL A 332 45.16 6.36 16.53
N MET A 333 45.32 5.34 15.68
CA MET A 333 46.49 4.47 15.67
C MET A 333 47.59 4.90 14.69
N ASP A 334 47.35 5.91 13.84
CA ASP A 334 48.35 6.46 12.92
C ASP A 334 49.31 7.39 13.68
N GLU A 335 50.44 6.84 14.16
CA GLU A 335 51.42 7.59 14.97
C GLU A 335 52.10 8.72 14.19
N GLU A 336 52.19 8.61 12.85
CA GLU A 336 52.78 9.65 12.01
C GLU A 336 51.89 10.91 11.96
N LYS A 337 50.57 10.72 12.15
CA LYS A 337 49.56 11.79 12.14
C LYS A 337 49.05 12.19 13.52
N ASP A 338 49.79 11.88 14.58
CA ASP A 338 49.47 12.28 15.97
C ASP A 338 49.15 13.78 16.11
N LYS A 339 49.80 14.63 15.31
CA LYS A 339 49.57 16.09 15.34
C LYS A 339 48.18 16.48 14.85
N ASP A 340 47.66 15.76 13.87
CA ASP A 340 46.38 16.05 13.22
C ASP A 340 45.22 15.25 13.85
N MET A 341 45.53 14.24 14.67
CA MET A 341 44.56 13.32 15.27
C MET A 341 43.36 14.02 15.91
N VAL A 342 43.58 15.06 16.73
CA VAL A 342 42.46 15.77 17.40
C VAL A 342 41.59 16.51 16.39
N SER A 343 42.20 17.18 15.40
CA SER A 343 41.46 17.86 14.32
C SER A 343 40.64 16.86 13.51
N CYS A 344 41.22 15.73 13.12
CA CYS A 344 40.53 14.66 12.39
C CYS A 344 39.38 14.05 13.20
N LEU A 345 39.54 13.86 14.52
CA LEU A 345 38.45 13.38 15.38
C LEU A 345 37.31 14.39 15.51
N LEU A 346 37.60 15.70 15.56
CA LEU A 346 36.58 16.75 15.59
C LEU A 346 35.80 16.79 14.28
N GLU A 347 36.48 16.75 13.14
CA GLU A 347 35.86 16.71 11.81
C GLU A 347 35.01 15.45 11.62
N PHE A 348 35.55 14.30 12.04
CA PHE A 348 34.83 13.03 11.96
C PHE A 348 33.57 13.05 12.83
N LYS A 349 33.66 13.55 14.06
CA LYS A 349 32.50 13.69 14.95
C LYS A 349 31.46 14.64 14.37
N ALA A 350 31.87 15.77 13.81
CA ALA A 350 30.96 16.73 13.20
C ALA A 350 30.22 16.11 12.00
N SER A 351 30.92 15.36 11.15
CA SER A 351 30.30 14.63 10.03
C SER A 351 29.26 13.61 10.51
N LEU A 352 29.58 12.81 11.54
CA LEU A 352 28.63 11.86 12.14
C LEU A 352 27.39 12.56 12.74
N ASP A 353 27.57 13.72 13.35
CA ASP A 353 26.46 14.52 13.89
C ASP A 353 25.55 15.04 12.78
N THR A 354 26.12 15.57 11.69
CA THR A 354 25.33 15.98 10.51
C THR A 354 24.53 14.81 9.94
N ILE A 355 25.15 13.63 9.76
CA ILE A 355 24.46 12.43 9.26
C ILE A 355 23.35 11.99 10.22
N TRP A 356 23.59 12.00 11.52
CA TRP A 356 22.57 11.66 12.51
C TRP A 356 21.38 12.61 12.48
N GLU A 357 21.64 13.91 12.36
CA GLU A 357 20.60 14.93 12.31
C GLU A 357 19.78 14.90 11.03
N GLU A 358 20.45 14.83 9.88
CA GLU A 358 19.81 15.00 8.56
C GLU A 358 19.33 13.66 7.98
N SER A 359 20.12 12.59 8.08
CA SER A 359 19.79 11.28 7.47
C SER A 359 18.99 10.38 8.41
N PHE A 360 19.29 10.38 9.71
CA PHE A 360 18.68 9.46 10.67
C PHE A 360 17.58 10.11 11.52
N THR A 361 17.07 11.27 11.11
CA THR A 361 15.91 11.95 11.74
C THR A 361 16.07 12.19 13.25
N LYS A 362 17.30 12.43 13.71
CA LYS A 362 17.62 12.61 15.15
C LYS A 362 17.18 11.41 16.02
N ASN A 363 17.22 10.20 15.48
CA ASN A 363 16.87 9.00 16.22
C ASN A 363 17.85 8.79 17.40
N GLU A 364 17.30 8.75 18.63
CA GLU A 364 18.07 8.62 19.87
C GLU A 364 18.93 7.34 19.93
N ALA A 365 18.44 6.25 19.34
CA ALA A 365 19.21 5.02 19.29
C ALA A 365 20.49 5.22 18.47
N PHE A 366 20.44 5.92 17.34
CA PHE A 366 21.63 6.23 16.56
C PHE A 366 22.59 7.17 17.31
N CYS A 367 22.05 8.15 18.04
CA CYS A 367 22.84 9.03 18.90
C CYS A 367 23.66 8.22 19.92
N ASN A 368 23.01 7.28 20.60
CA ASN A 368 23.67 6.41 21.59
C ASN A 368 24.70 5.49 20.94
N THR A 369 24.41 4.91 19.77
CA THR A 369 25.40 4.13 19.01
C THR A 369 26.64 4.95 18.68
N ILE A 370 26.47 6.20 18.24
CA ILE A 370 27.58 7.09 17.94
C ILE A 370 28.39 7.36 19.21
N LYS A 371 27.73 7.72 20.32
CA LYS A 371 28.39 7.96 21.62
C LYS A 371 29.21 6.74 22.07
N ASP A 372 28.60 5.57 22.10
CA ASP A 372 29.25 4.33 22.57
C ASP A 372 30.44 3.93 21.67
N ALA A 373 30.29 4.08 20.35
CA ALA A 373 31.35 3.80 19.39
C ALA A 373 32.50 4.80 19.52
N PHE A 374 32.20 6.10 19.73
CA PHE A 374 33.20 7.15 19.89
C PHE A 374 33.95 7.04 21.22
N GLU A 375 33.26 6.67 22.30
CA GLU A 375 33.89 6.41 23.61
C GLU A 375 34.87 5.24 23.50
N HIS A 376 34.45 4.13 22.91
CA HIS A 376 35.35 3.00 22.69
C HIS A 376 36.54 3.38 21.81
N LEU A 377 36.31 4.18 20.77
CA LEU A 377 37.36 4.65 19.86
C LEU A 377 38.43 5.47 20.57
N ILE A 378 38.03 6.51 21.33
CA ILE A 378 38.96 7.42 22.00
C ILE A 378 39.78 6.69 23.05
N ASN A 379 39.21 5.68 23.70
CA ASN A 379 39.91 4.90 24.72
C ASN A 379 40.67 3.70 24.15
N PHE A 380 40.69 3.51 22.84
CA PHE A 380 41.37 2.39 22.20
C PHE A 380 42.90 2.50 22.30
N ARG A 381 43.46 3.72 22.23
CA ARG A 381 44.88 3.99 22.49
C ARG A 381 45.05 4.59 23.88
N GLN A 382 45.70 3.87 24.77
CA GLN A 382 45.86 4.30 26.16
C GLN A 382 46.61 5.63 26.26
N ASN A 383 46.07 6.56 27.05
CA ASN A 383 46.66 7.85 27.49
C ASN A 383 46.98 8.88 26.39
N ARG A 384 47.26 8.45 25.16
CA ARG A 384 47.71 9.33 24.07
C ARG A 384 46.63 10.32 23.60
N PRO A 385 45.35 9.92 23.45
CA PRO A 385 44.27 10.86 23.13
C PRO A 385 44.09 11.93 24.21
N ALA A 386 44.20 11.57 25.49
CA ALA A 386 44.15 12.51 26.61
C ALA A 386 45.28 13.56 26.55
N GLU A 387 46.51 13.11 26.30
CA GLU A 387 47.67 14.00 26.13
C GLU A 387 47.50 14.94 24.91
N LEU A 388 47.12 14.40 23.76
CA LEU A 388 47.02 15.16 22.51
C LEU A 388 45.88 16.19 22.57
N ILE A 389 44.76 15.86 23.22
CA ILE A 389 43.67 16.81 23.45
C ILE A 389 44.12 17.96 24.36
N ALA A 390 44.89 17.69 25.43
CA ALA A 390 45.46 18.74 26.27
C ALA A 390 46.43 19.66 25.51
N LYS A 391 47.30 19.08 24.67
CA LYS A 391 48.22 19.83 23.80
C LYS A 391 47.50 20.68 22.77
N PHE A 392 46.46 20.14 22.13
CA PHE A 392 45.65 20.86 21.16
C PHE A 392 44.97 22.08 21.79
N LEU A 393 44.44 21.95 23.01
CA LEU A 393 43.90 23.09 23.77
C LEU A 393 44.97 24.15 24.07
N ASP A 394 46.19 23.75 24.49
CA ASP A 394 47.30 24.69 24.71
C ASP A 394 47.67 25.46 23.43
N GLU A 395 47.73 24.78 22.29
CA GLU A 395 48.03 25.40 21.00
C GLU A 395 46.95 26.43 20.60
N ARG A 396 45.66 26.08 20.75
CA ARG A 396 44.54 26.99 20.44
C ARG A 396 44.52 28.21 21.38
N LEU A 397 44.75 28.02 22.67
CA LEU A 397 44.79 29.10 23.67
C LEU A 397 46.03 30.01 23.55
N ARG A 398 47.12 29.55 22.91
CA ARG A 398 48.26 30.41 22.53
C ARG A 398 48.03 31.14 21.21
N ALA A 399 47.35 30.49 20.27
CA ALA A 399 47.13 31.00 18.92
C ALA A 399 45.97 32.01 18.82
N GLY A 400 45.08 32.11 19.80
CA GLY A 400 43.89 32.97 19.77
C GLY A 400 44.10 34.43 19.36
N ASN A 401 45.31 34.99 19.51
CA ASN A 401 45.63 36.36 19.07
C ASN A 401 46.07 36.48 17.59
N LYS A 402 46.10 35.38 16.83
CA LYS A 402 46.57 35.32 15.43
C LYS A 402 45.43 35.27 14.40
N GLY A 403 44.38 36.06 14.59
CA GLY A 403 43.35 36.30 13.57
C GLY A 403 42.12 35.37 13.62
N THR A 404 41.92 34.61 14.69
CA THR A 404 40.66 33.88 14.98
C THR A 404 39.78 34.74 15.88
N SER A 405 38.47 34.81 15.61
CA SER A 405 37.56 35.57 16.48
C SER A 405 37.38 34.88 17.84
N GLU A 406 37.03 35.62 18.89
CA GLU A 406 36.76 35.03 20.21
C GLU A 406 35.60 34.01 20.15
N GLU A 407 34.60 34.26 19.30
CA GLU A 407 33.44 33.36 19.10
C GLU A 407 33.84 32.04 18.42
N GLU A 408 34.69 32.10 17.39
CA GLU A 408 35.23 30.91 16.73
C GLU A 408 36.13 30.08 17.66
N LEU A 409 36.92 30.77 18.49
CA LEU A 409 37.74 30.13 19.51
C LEU A 409 36.84 29.39 20.51
N GLU A 410 35.84 30.07 21.06
CA GLU A 410 34.90 29.48 22.02
C GLU A 410 34.16 28.26 21.45
N GLY A 411 33.66 28.36 20.21
CA GLY A 411 33.01 27.24 19.53
C GLY A 411 33.95 26.06 19.28
N THR A 412 35.24 26.31 19.02
CA THR A 412 36.25 25.25 18.89
C THR A 412 36.51 24.57 20.24
N LEU A 413 36.61 25.36 21.31
CA LEU A 413 36.81 24.87 22.66
C LEU A 413 35.64 23.97 23.13
N ASP A 414 34.40 24.35 22.82
CA ASP A 414 33.22 23.53 23.12
C ASP A 414 33.25 22.18 22.41
N LYS A 415 33.62 22.15 21.12
CA LYS A 415 33.74 20.89 20.37
C LYS A 415 34.83 19.98 20.96
N VAL A 416 35.96 20.54 21.40
CA VAL A 416 37.02 19.77 22.07
C VAL A 416 36.54 19.21 23.41
N LEU A 417 35.73 19.96 24.15
CA LEU A 417 35.16 19.50 25.41
C LEU A 417 34.16 18.35 25.24
N VAL A 418 33.49 18.27 24.09
CA VAL A 418 32.71 17.08 23.72
C VAL A 418 33.62 15.85 23.60
N LEU A 419 34.79 15.97 22.97
CA LEU A 419 35.78 14.88 22.93
C LEU A 419 36.30 14.52 24.31
N PHE A 420 36.56 15.52 25.16
CA PHE A 420 37.02 15.31 26.54
C PHE A 420 36.06 14.43 27.35
N ARG A 421 34.74 14.57 27.14
CA ARG A 421 33.75 13.76 27.86
C ARG A 421 33.94 12.26 27.63
N PHE A 422 34.38 11.86 26.43
CA PHE A 422 34.61 10.46 26.06
C PHE A 422 35.92 9.86 26.60
N ILE A 423 36.81 10.66 27.19
CA ILE A 423 38.13 10.20 27.67
C ILE A 423 38.00 9.55 29.06
N GLN A 424 38.57 8.36 29.23
CA GLN A 424 38.71 7.70 30.54
C GLN A 424 39.93 8.20 31.34
N GLY A 425 41.06 8.44 30.67
CA GLY A 425 42.31 8.97 31.27
C GLY A 425 42.28 10.47 31.60
N LYS A 426 41.31 10.91 32.40
CA LYS A 426 41.13 12.34 32.77
C LYS A 426 42.26 12.89 33.64
N ASP A 427 42.87 12.04 34.45
CA ASP A 427 44.05 12.32 35.25
C ASP A 427 45.28 12.66 34.37
N VAL A 428 45.47 11.91 33.29
CA VAL A 428 46.52 12.19 32.30
C VAL A 428 46.27 13.53 31.63
N PHE A 429 45.05 13.78 31.15
CA PHE A 429 44.67 15.08 30.60
C PHE A 429 44.97 16.22 31.59
N GLU A 430 44.55 16.08 32.86
CA GLU A 430 44.75 17.09 33.90
C GLU A 430 46.24 17.38 34.15
N ALA A 431 47.09 16.35 34.19
CA ALA A 431 48.53 16.51 34.39
C ALA A 431 49.18 17.32 33.26
N PHE A 432 48.85 17.01 32.00
CA PHE A 432 49.36 17.75 30.85
C PHE A 432 48.79 19.18 30.79
N TYR A 433 47.48 19.32 31.00
CA TYR A 433 46.80 20.62 30.98
C TYR A 433 47.35 21.57 32.06
N LYS A 434 47.52 21.11 33.31
CA LYS A 434 48.10 21.92 34.40
C LYS A 434 49.54 22.36 34.08
N LYS A 435 50.35 21.45 33.56
CA LYS A 435 51.75 21.73 33.20
C LYS A 435 51.82 22.84 32.15
N ASP A 436 50.99 22.78 31.12
CA ASP A 436 51.03 23.75 30.02
C ASP A 436 50.30 25.06 30.38
N LEU A 437 49.26 25.01 31.21
CA LEU A 437 48.66 26.19 31.85
C LEU A 437 49.69 26.98 32.65
N ALA A 438 50.47 26.31 33.52
CA ALA A 438 51.51 26.96 34.31
C ALA A 438 52.54 27.67 33.42
N LYS A 439 52.95 27.04 32.31
CA LYS A 439 53.84 27.67 31.33
C LYS A 439 53.20 28.88 30.64
N ARG A 440 51.92 28.80 30.24
CA ARG A 440 51.22 29.94 29.60
C ARG A 440 51.17 31.14 30.55
N LEU A 441 50.83 30.91 31.81
CA LEU A 441 50.74 31.95 32.84
C LEU A 441 52.11 32.56 33.18
N LEU A 442 53.15 31.73 33.37
CA LEU A 442 54.49 32.21 33.74
C LEU A 442 55.23 32.89 32.59
N LEU A 443 55.01 32.46 31.35
CA LEU A 443 55.70 32.98 30.17
C LEU A 443 54.90 34.06 29.42
N GLY A 444 53.72 34.45 29.91
CA GLY A 444 52.88 35.50 29.31
C GLY A 444 52.41 35.16 27.88
N LYS A 445 52.18 33.88 27.56
CA LYS A 445 51.83 33.41 26.20
C LYS A 445 50.33 33.14 26.01
N THR A 446 49.48 33.58 26.93
CA THR A 446 48.02 33.39 26.85
C THR A 446 47.42 34.36 25.83
N ALA A 447 46.53 33.88 24.96
CA ALA A 447 45.84 34.73 23.99
C ALA A 447 44.85 35.69 24.68
N SER A 448 43.93 35.14 25.47
CA SER A 448 42.90 35.90 26.21
C SER A 448 42.74 35.37 27.63
N ILE A 449 42.68 36.27 28.61
CA ILE A 449 42.45 35.92 30.02
C ILE A 449 41.04 35.38 30.21
N ASP A 450 40.08 35.91 29.47
CA ASP A 450 38.68 35.51 29.58
C ASP A 450 38.45 34.13 28.96
N ALA A 451 39.09 33.82 27.81
CA ALA A 451 39.09 32.47 27.24
C ALA A 451 39.72 31.43 28.20
N GLU A 452 40.80 31.78 28.90
CA GLU A 452 41.43 30.88 29.88
C GLU A 452 40.52 30.63 31.09
N LYS A 453 39.84 31.67 31.60
CA LYS A 453 38.83 31.52 32.67
C LYS A 453 37.64 30.69 32.21
N SER A 454 37.12 30.93 31.01
CA SER A 454 36.02 30.15 30.41
C SER A 454 36.39 28.67 30.37
N MET A 455 37.58 28.34 29.83
CA MET A 455 38.05 26.96 29.76
C MET A 455 38.19 26.27 31.10
N ILE A 456 38.72 26.96 32.10
CA ILE A 456 38.81 26.41 33.45
C ILE A 456 37.42 26.15 34.03
N SER A 457 36.45 27.05 33.80
CA SER A 457 35.06 26.82 34.23
C SER A 457 34.48 25.59 33.56
N LYS A 458 34.60 25.48 32.23
CA LYS A 458 34.05 24.38 31.46
C LYS A 458 34.67 23.03 31.79
N VAL A 459 35.98 22.97 32.04
CA VAL A 459 36.65 21.74 32.48
C VAL A 459 36.22 21.33 33.90
N LYS A 460 35.96 22.30 34.80
CA LYS A 460 35.43 22.03 36.14
C LYS A 460 33.97 21.58 36.12
N GLU A 461 33.17 22.15 35.22
CA GLU A 461 31.76 21.84 35.06
C GLU A 461 31.52 20.55 34.29
N ALA A 462 32.48 20.09 33.47
CA ALA A 462 32.41 18.84 32.73
C ALA A 462 32.29 17.66 33.72
N PRO A 463 31.11 17.03 33.85
CA PRO A 463 30.92 15.98 34.85
C PRO A 463 31.82 14.77 34.55
N PRO A 464 32.18 13.95 35.55
CA PRO A 464 32.42 12.54 35.26
C PRO A 464 31.15 12.01 34.58
N LEU A 465 31.28 11.34 33.44
CA LEU A 465 30.14 10.59 32.88
C LEU A 465 29.80 9.53 33.94
N GLY A 466 28.81 9.86 34.76
CA GLY A 466 28.21 8.97 35.73
C GLY A 466 26.94 8.45 35.08
N ILE A 467 27.01 7.19 34.64
CA ILE A 467 25.94 6.19 34.49
C ILE A 467 24.69 6.64 33.75
#